data_AF-A0A2N5ZZ08-F1
#
_entry.id   AF-A0A2N5ZZ08-F1
#
_cell.length_a   1.000
_cell.length_b   1.000
_cell.length_c   1.000
_cell.angle_alpha   90.00
_cell.angle_beta   90.00
_cell.angle_gamma   90.00
#
_symmetry.space_group_name_H-M   'P 1'
#
loop_
_entity.id
_entity.type
_entity.pdbx_description
1 polymer ?
#
loop_
_entity_poly.entity_id
_entity_poly.type
_entity_poly.pdbx_seq_one_letter_code
_entity_poly.pdbx_strand_id
1 'polypeptide(L)'
;MIINGLGGRKYSQQHALKSAEIINKVNPKFLSTLTLSMPFGLEHFQERFEGDYQQQTVVELFQELRLFIANLEVENVIYRSNHVSNNLPLQGTISKEKDKLIEQLELAIKDTPEEKYPTSPEFL
;
A
#
# COMPACT_ATOMS: atom_id res chain seq x y z
N MET A 1 -0.43 -4.87 -10.48
CA MET A 1 -0.23 -5.01 -9.02
C MET A 1 0.78 -3.95 -8.59
N ILE A 2 0.59 -3.33 -7.41
CA ILE A 2 1.50 -2.34 -6.81
C ILE A 2 1.97 -2.86 -5.44
N ILE A 3 3.23 -2.62 -5.07
CA ILE A 3 3.79 -3.03 -3.77
C ILE A 3 3.82 -1.83 -2.84
N ASN A 4 2.90 -1.78 -1.87
CA ASN A 4 2.82 -0.75 -0.86
C ASN A 4 4.03 -0.81 0.08
N GLY A 5 4.63 0.35 0.34
CA GLY A 5 5.80 0.49 1.20
C GLY A 5 7.15 0.19 0.54
N LEU A 6 7.17 -0.04 -0.78
CA LEU A 6 8.42 -0.31 -1.52
C LEU A 6 9.44 0.83 -1.41
N GLY A 7 8.95 2.07 -1.36
CA GLY A 7 9.79 3.26 -1.26
C GLY A 7 10.30 3.58 0.15
N GLY A 8 9.82 2.86 1.17
CA GLY A 8 10.04 3.22 2.57
C GLY A 8 9.52 4.63 2.89
N ARG A 9 9.85 5.13 4.08
CA ARG A 9 9.41 6.47 4.53
C ARG A 9 9.81 7.57 3.55
N LYS A 10 11.04 7.50 3.03
CA LYS A 10 11.64 8.53 2.17
C LYS A 10 10.86 8.76 0.87
N TYR A 11 10.44 7.68 0.21
CA TYR A 11 9.78 7.78 -1.10
C TYR A 11 8.29 7.44 -1.07
N SER A 12 7.68 7.28 0.12
CA SER A 12 6.27 6.89 0.26
C SER A 12 5.31 7.76 -0.55
N GLN A 13 5.37 9.09 -0.38
CA GLN A 13 4.51 10.02 -1.12
C GLN A 13 4.75 9.94 -2.63
N GLN A 14 6.01 9.89 -3.06
CA GLN A 14 6.37 9.76 -4.47
C GLN A 14 5.82 8.45 -5.06
N HIS A 15 6.00 7.34 -4.34
CA HIS A 15 5.56 6.03 -4.76
C HIS A 15 4.03 5.98 -4.93
N ALA A 16 3.27 6.51 -3.97
CA ALA A 16 1.81 6.60 -4.08
C ALA A 16 1.37 7.42 -5.31
N LEU A 17 1.90 8.63 -5.48
CA LEU A 17 1.48 9.52 -6.56
C LEU A 17 1.90 8.99 -7.94
N LYS A 18 3.13 8.49 -8.08
CA LYS A 18 3.63 7.98 -9.36
C LYS A 18 3.00 6.64 -9.74
N SER A 19 2.68 5.80 -8.76
CA SER A 19 1.88 4.59 -9.02
C SER A 19 0.48 4.97 -9.50
N ALA A 20 -0.20 5.93 -8.86
CA ALA A 20 -1.52 6.38 -9.29
C ALA A 20 -1.48 6.95 -10.72
N GLU A 21 -0.47 7.75 -11.05
CA GLU A 21 -0.26 8.30 -12.40
C GLU A 21 -0.18 7.19 -13.46
N ILE A 22 0.58 6.13 -13.20
CA ILE A 22 0.72 4.99 -14.12
C ILE A 22 -0.61 4.24 -14.23
N ILE A 23 -1.29 3.97 -13.12
CA ILE A 23 -2.56 3.25 -13.13
C ILE A 23 -3.66 4.04 -13.86
N ASN A 24 -3.70 5.36 -13.71
CA ASN A 24 -4.65 6.23 -14.42
C ASN A 24 -4.43 6.17 -15.94
N LYS A 25 -3.17 6.11 -16.39
CA LYS A 25 -2.84 5.95 -17.82
C LYS A 25 -3.20 4.57 -18.36
N VAL A 26 -3.05 3.53 -17.54
CA VAL A 26 -3.30 2.14 -17.96
C VAL A 26 -4.78 1.76 -17.90
N ASN A 27 -5.52 2.29 -16.92
CA ASN A 27 -6.92 1.97 -16.61
C ASN A 27 -7.21 0.43 -16.64
N PRO A 28 -6.51 -0.37 -15.81
CA PRO A 28 -6.55 -1.82 -15.92
C PRO A 28 -7.89 -2.39 -15.43
N LYS A 29 -8.36 -3.50 -16.03
CA LYS A 29 -9.59 -4.18 -15.55
C LYS A 29 -9.50 -4.64 -14.09
N PHE A 30 -8.31 -5.05 -13.64
CA PHE A 30 -8.04 -5.51 -12.29
C PHE A 30 -6.81 -4.82 -11.71
N LEU A 31 -6.93 -4.33 -10.48
CA LEU A 31 -5.86 -3.71 -9.71
C LEU A 31 -5.76 -4.38 -8.35
N SER A 32 -4.53 -4.63 -7.91
CA SER A 32 -4.25 -5.17 -6.59
C SER A 32 -3.04 -4.50 -5.95
N THR A 33 -3.06 -4.46 -4.62
CA THR A 33 -1.93 -4.00 -3.80
C THR A 33 -1.52 -5.08 -2.81
N LEU A 34 -0.21 -5.19 -2.58
CA LEU A 34 0.38 -6.02 -1.55
C LEU A 34 1.29 -5.15 -0.68
N THR A 35 1.32 -5.39 0.62
CA THR A 35 2.36 -4.82 1.49
C THR A 35 3.70 -5.50 1.20
N LEU A 36 4.78 -4.71 1.14
CA LEU A 36 6.13 -5.25 1.08
C LEU A 36 6.38 -6.22 2.25
N SER A 37 6.77 -7.44 1.90
CA SER A 37 7.22 -8.46 2.86
C SER A 37 8.72 -8.66 2.72
N MET A 38 9.40 -8.83 3.85
CA MET A 38 10.84 -9.03 3.93
C MET A 38 11.12 -10.42 4.53
N PRO A 39 11.04 -11.48 3.73
CA PRO A 39 11.23 -12.85 4.20
C PRO A 39 12.62 -13.10 4.79
N PHE A 40 13.64 -12.40 4.30
CA PHE A 40 15.03 -12.51 4.76
C PHE A 40 15.40 -11.46 5.82
N GLY A 41 14.40 -10.75 6.37
CA GLY A 41 14.61 -9.69 7.35
C GLY A 41 14.86 -8.30 6.75
N LEU A 42 14.70 -7.27 7.59
CA LEU A 42 14.83 -5.86 7.21
C LEU A 42 16.27 -5.49 6.81
N GLU A 43 17.26 -5.95 7.57
CA GLU A 43 18.68 -5.65 7.32
C GLU A 43 19.11 -6.12 5.92
N HIS A 44 18.73 -7.34 5.54
CA HIS A 44 19.00 -7.89 4.21
C HIS A 44 18.40 -7.03 3.08
N PHE A 45 17.24 -6.41 3.32
CA PHE A 45 16.64 -5.50 2.36
C PHE A 45 17.39 -4.18 2.33
N GLN A 46 17.69 -3.58 3.49
CA GLN A 46 18.37 -2.29 3.62
C GLN A 46 19.76 -2.28 2.97
N GLU A 47 20.54 -3.35 3.10
CA GLU A 47 21.87 -3.48 2.47
C GLU A 47 21.82 -3.31 0.95
N ARG A 48 20.72 -3.74 0.30
CA ARG A 48 20.53 -3.61 -1.15
C ARG A 48 20.13 -2.20 -1.60
N PHE A 49 19.81 -1.34 -0.64
CA PHE A 49 19.42 0.06 -0.85
C PHE A 49 20.42 1.02 -0.18
N GLU A 50 21.68 0.61 -0.04
CA GLU A 50 22.77 1.41 0.55
C GLU A 50 22.43 1.93 1.96
N GLY A 51 21.56 1.23 2.70
CA GLY A 51 21.10 1.64 4.02
C GLY A 51 20.11 2.82 4.06
N ASP A 52 19.69 3.36 2.91
CA ASP A 52 18.76 4.51 2.80
C ASP A 52 17.28 4.12 3.00
N TYR A 53 17.00 2.82 3.11
CA TYR A 53 15.65 2.34 3.31
C TYR A 53 15.23 2.37 4.80
N GLN A 54 14.17 3.10 5.09
CA GLN A 54 13.50 3.08 6.39
C GLN A 54 12.10 2.49 6.25
N GLN A 55 11.85 1.39 6.97
CA GLN A 55 10.56 0.71 6.94
C GLN A 55 9.47 1.61 7.49
N GLN A 56 8.32 1.61 6.83
CA GLN A 56 7.11 2.27 7.31
C GLN A 56 6.41 1.44 8.38
N THR A 57 5.78 2.14 9.32
CA THR A 57 4.80 1.54 10.25
C THR A 57 3.52 1.20 9.49
N VAL A 58 2.65 0.40 10.12
CA VAL A 58 1.35 0.05 9.56
C VAL A 58 0.49 1.29 9.29
N VAL A 59 0.55 2.30 10.16
CA VAL A 59 -0.14 3.59 9.95
C VAL A 59 0.40 4.30 8.70
N GLU A 60 1.72 4.40 8.57
CA GLU A 60 2.36 5.02 7.40
C GLU A 60 2.04 4.29 6.10
N LEU A 61 1.95 2.95 6.14
CA LEU A 61 1.51 2.13 5.01
C LEU A 61 0.04 2.40 4.62
N PHE A 62 -0.84 2.64 5.59
CA PHE A 62 -2.22 3.02 5.31
C PHE A 62 -2.30 4.43 4.73
N GLN A 63 -1.50 5.38 5.23
CA GLN A 63 -1.42 6.73 4.68
C GLN A 63 -0.95 6.73 3.23
N GLU A 64 0.07 5.93 2.90
CA GLU A 64 0.53 5.74 1.52
C GLU A 64 -0.57 5.17 0.63
N LEU A 65 -1.23 4.09 1.07
CA LEU A 65 -2.28 3.43 0.31
C LEU A 65 -3.49 4.34 0.09
N ARG A 66 -3.85 5.10 1.13
CA ARG A 66 -4.92 6.09 1.09
C ARG A 66 -4.58 7.21 0.12
N LEU A 67 -3.34 7.70 0.10
CA LEU A 67 -2.90 8.70 -0.87
C LEU A 67 -2.97 8.14 -2.30
N PHE A 68 -2.51 6.90 -2.52
CA PHE A 68 -2.61 6.22 -3.80
C PHE A 68 -4.06 6.12 -4.29
N ILE A 69 -4.98 5.56 -3.49
CA ILE A 69 -6.39 5.36 -3.86
C ILE A 69 -7.09 6.70 -4.12
N ALA A 70 -6.80 7.73 -3.32
CA ALA A 70 -7.41 9.06 -3.49
C ALA A 70 -7.09 9.66 -4.87
N ASN A 71 -5.88 9.41 -5.39
CA ASN A 71 -5.39 9.92 -6.67
C ASN A 71 -5.73 9.01 -7.87
N LEU A 72 -6.50 7.93 -7.69
CA LEU A 72 -6.92 7.08 -8.81
C LEU A 72 -8.09 7.68 -9.58
N GLU A 73 -7.90 7.98 -10.85
CA GLU A 73 -8.91 8.51 -11.77
C GLU A 73 -9.16 7.49 -12.89
N VAL A 74 -9.76 6.36 -12.50
CA VAL A 74 -9.97 5.20 -13.38
C VAL A 74 -11.43 4.77 -13.41
N GLU A 75 -11.82 4.05 -14.47
CA GLU A 75 -13.19 3.60 -14.70
C GLU A 75 -13.29 2.08 -14.69
N ASN A 76 -14.29 1.53 -13.98
CA ASN A 76 -14.59 0.09 -13.97
C ASN A 76 -13.42 -0.82 -13.53
N VAL A 77 -12.47 -0.28 -12.77
CA VAL A 77 -11.34 -1.04 -12.21
C VAL A 77 -11.77 -1.78 -10.95
N ILE A 78 -11.64 -3.11 -10.98
CA ILE A 78 -11.89 -3.97 -9.82
C ILE A 78 -10.64 -4.00 -8.95
N TYR A 79 -10.74 -3.49 -7.73
CA TYR A 79 -9.64 -3.39 -6.77
C TYR A 79 -9.71 -4.46 -5.68
N ARG A 80 -8.58 -5.11 -5.39
CA ARG A 80 -8.44 -6.13 -4.33
C ARG A 80 -7.13 -5.99 -3.57
N SER A 81 -7.22 -6.01 -2.24
CA SER A 81 -6.10 -5.99 -1.31
C SER A 81 -6.34 -7.01 -0.17
N ASN A 82 -6.81 -8.21 -0.52
CA ASN A 82 -7.23 -9.25 0.42
C ASN A 82 -6.19 -10.38 0.60
N HIS A 83 -4.91 -10.12 0.29
CA HIS A 83 -3.83 -11.08 0.53
C HIS A 83 -3.42 -11.07 2.01
N VAL A 84 -2.93 -12.20 2.54
CA VAL A 84 -2.54 -12.35 3.96
C VAL A 84 -1.46 -11.35 4.40
N SER A 85 -0.67 -10.84 3.46
CA SER A 85 0.34 -9.80 3.72
C SER A 85 -0.25 -8.41 3.99
N ASN A 86 -1.55 -8.21 3.79
CA ASN A 86 -2.18 -6.90 3.92
C ASN A 86 -2.79 -6.72 5.31
N ASN A 87 -2.45 -5.61 5.96
CA ASN A 87 -2.92 -5.29 7.31
C ASN A 87 -4.41 -4.89 7.35
N LEU A 88 -5.02 -4.60 6.19
CA LEU A 88 -6.43 -4.24 6.05
C LEU A 88 -6.97 -4.83 4.73
N PRO A 89 -7.91 -5.79 4.78
CA PRO A 89 -8.52 -6.32 3.59
C PRO A 89 -9.44 -5.26 2.96
N LEU A 90 -9.10 -4.83 1.74
CA LEU A 90 -9.90 -3.88 0.97
C LEU A 90 -10.39 -4.50 -0.34
N GLN A 91 -11.63 -4.21 -0.70
CA GLN A 91 -12.20 -4.61 -1.99
C GLN A 91 -13.28 -3.63 -2.45
N GLY A 92 -13.31 -3.37 -3.75
CA GLY A 92 -14.36 -2.56 -4.36
C GLY A 92 -14.12 -2.33 -5.84
N THR A 93 -15.03 -1.60 -6.49
CA THR A 93 -14.80 -1.02 -7.82
C THR A 93 -14.42 0.45 -7.65
N ILE A 94 -13.24 0.86 -8.12
CA ILE A 94 -12.68 2.19 -7.81
C ILE A 94 -13.64 3.32 -8.18
N SER A 95 -14.22 3.31 -9.39
CA SER A 95 -15.13 4.36 -9.85
C SER A 95 -16.45 4.46 -9.10
N LYS A 96 -16.80 3.45 -8.28
CA LYS A 96 -18.08 3.40 -7.54
C LYS A 96 -17.90 3.49 -6.02
N GLU A 97 -16.79 2.97 -5.51
CA GLU A 97 -16.58 2.71 -4.09
C GLU A 97 -15.32 3.40 -3.54
N LYS A 98 -14.71 4.34 -4.28
CA LYS A 98 -13.50 5.06 -3.82
C LYS A 98 -13.68 5.66 -2.43
N ASP A 99 -14.76 6.40 -2.20
CA ASP A 99 -14.97 7.11 -0.93
C ASP A 99 -15.09 6.13 0.24
N LYS A 100 -15.76 5.00 0.04
CA LYS A 100 -15.85 3.91 1.01
C LYS A 100 -14.48 3.29 1.32
N LEU A 101 -13.62 3.09 0.31
CA LEU A 101 -12.26 2.59 0.51
C LEU A 101 -11.40 3.59 1.29
N ILE A 102 -11.57 4.89 1.03
CA ILE A 102 -10.88 5.96 1.76
C ILE A 102 -11.37 6.02 3.20
N GLU A 103 -12.67 5.96 3.46
CA GLU A 103 -13.23 5.95 4.81
C GLU A 103 -12.71 4.76 5.65
N GLN A 104 -12.66 3.56 5.07
CA GLN A 104 -12.08 2.39 5.72
C GLN A 104 -10.60 2.60 6.09
N LEU A 105 -9.84 3.27 5.23
CA LEU A 105 -8.44 3.59 5.50
C LEU A 105 -8.30 4.66 6.59
N GLU A 106 -9.12 5.70 6.58
CA GLU A 106 -9.10 6.75 7.61
C GLU A 106 -9.43 6.17 9.00
N LEU A 107 -10.42 5.27 9.08
CA LEU A 107 -10.72 4.54 10.31
C LEU A 107 -9.53 3.68 10.77
N ALA A 108 -8.93 2.93 9.84
CA ALA A 108 -7.77 2.09 10.17
C ALA A 108 -6.54 2.90 10.60
N ILE A 109 -6.30 4.07 10.00
CA ILE A 109 -5.24 5.01 10.40
C ILE A 109 -5.47 5.48 11.83
N LYS A 110 -6.70 5.83 12.19
CA LYS A 110 -7.07 6.30 13.53
C LYS A 110 -6.91 5.21 14.61
N ASP A 111 -7.29 3.97 14.27
CA ASP A 111 -7.34 2.87 15.25
C ASP A 111 -6.01 2.12 15.41
N THR A 112 -5.03 2.38 14.53
CA THR A 112 -3.74 1.67 14.53
C THR A 112 -2.70 2.45 15.35
N PRO A 113 -1.97 1.78 16.27
CA PRO A 113 -0.86 2.42 17.01
C PRO A 113 0.26 2.91 16.09
N GLU A 114 0.82 4.09 16.37
CA GLU A 114 1.85 4.74 15.53
C GLU A 114 3.10 3.87 15.34
N GLU A 115 3.58 3.18 16.38
CA GLU A 115 4.81 2.37 16.37
C GLU A 115 4.56 0.88 16.07
N LYS A 116 3.45 0.56 15.41
CA LYS A 116 3.20 -0.82 14.95
C LYS A 116 3.87 -1.05 13.60
N TYR A 117 4.80 -1.98 13.51
CA TYR A 117 5.43 -2.39 12.24
C TYR A 117 4.73 -3.62 11.63
N PRO A 118 4.71 -3.76 10.29
CA PRO A 118 4.11 -4.92 9.64
C PRO A 118 4.95 -6.18 9.91
N THR A 119 4.29 -7.29 10.17
CA THR A 119 4.96 -8.59 10.32
C THR A 119 5.04 -9.29 8.97
N SER A 120 6.21 -9.81 8.61
CA SER A 120 6.31 -10.73 7.48
C SER A 120 5.51 -11.99 7.80
N PRO A 121 4.71 -12.53 6.85
CA PRO A 121 4.18 -13.88 6.99
C PRO A 121 5.36 -14.84 7.20
N GLU A 122 5.27 -15.70 8.22
CA GLU A 122 6.21 -16.82 8.33
C GLU A 122 6.11 -17.65 7.05
N PHE A 123 7.25 -18.10 6.53
CA PHE A 123 7.26 -19.02 5.39
C PHE A 123 6.39 -20.24 5.75
N LEU A 124 5.32 -20.45 4.99
CA LEU A 124 4.59 -21.73 4.99
C LEU A 124 5.48 -22.83 4.38
#